data_AF-A0A349M6J0-F1
#
_entry.id   AF-A0A349M6J0-F1
#
_cell.length_a   1.000
_cell.length_b   1.000
_cell.length_c   1.000
_cell.angle_alpha   90.00
_cell.angle_beta   90.00
_cell.angle_gamma   90.00
#
_symmetry.space_group_name_H-M   'P 1'
#
loop_
_entity.id
_entity.type
_entity.pdbx_description
1 polymer ?
#
loop_
_entity_poly.entity_id
_entity_poly.type
_entity_poly.pdbx_seq_one_letter_code
_entity_poly.pdbx_strand_id
1 'polypeptide(L)'
;LIQLDGQVRKRKKKLSKAIYGTSHIISLDEARHLHEEGAQRLIIGTGQYDSVRLSDEAASYFQRRQCQVELLATPQAIQAWNQSEGTVIGLFHVTC
;
A
#
# COMPACT_ATOMS: atom_id res chain seq x y z
N LEU A 1 2.75 6.74 3.70
CA LEU A 1 1.30 6.56 3.51
C LEU A 1 0.76 7.93 3.16
N ILE A 2 0.08 8.05 2.04
CA ILE A 2 -0.64 9.24 1.63
C ILE A 2 -2.13 8.90 1.78
N GLN A 3 -2.84 9.72 2.55
CA GLN A 3 -4.26 9.56 2.86
C GLN A 3 -5.13 10.30 1.84
N LEU A 4 -6.46 10.11 1.91
CA LEU A 4 -7.41 10.76 0.99
C LEU A 4 -7.36 12.30 1.09
N ASP A 5 -7.05 12.83 2.26
CA ASP A 5 -6.88 14.27 2.50
C ASP A 5 -5.48 14.80 2.14
N GLY A 6 -4.62 13.94 1.56
CA GLY A 6 -3.25 14.27 1.20
C GLY A 6 -2.24 14.24 2.36
N GLN A 7 -2.67 13.94 3.60
CA GLN A 7 -1.73 13.85 4.73
C GLN A 7 -0.73 12.72 4.53
N VAL A 8 0.54 13.02 4.81
CA VAL A 8 1.63 12.04 4.72
C VAL A 8 1.93 11.49 6.12
N ARG A 9 1.75 10.18 6.28
CA ARG A 9 2.05 9.45 7.52
C ARG A 9 3.14 8.40 7.34
N LYS A 10 3.87 8.16 8.43
CA LYS A 10 4.89 7.10 8.51
C LYS A 10 4.23 5.72 8.43
N ARG A 11 4.76 4.86 7.53
CA ARG A 11 4.33 3.46 7.38
C ARG A 11 4.61 2.67 8.68
N LYS A 12 3.60 1.90 9.15
CA LYS A 12 3.73 1.02 10.33
C LYS A 12 4.28 -0.37 9.97
N LYS A 13 5.46 -0.40 9.33
CA LYS A 13 6.11 -1.64 8.83
C LYS A 13 6.41 -2.71 9.89
N LYS A 14 6.40 -2.34 11.18
CA LYS A 14 6.62 -3.27 12.31
C LYS A 14 5.50 -4.31 12.42
N LEU A 15 4.27 -3.98 12.01
CA LEU A 15 3.13 -4.90 12.03
C LEU A 15 3.43 -6.13 11.15
N SER A 16 3.86 -5.87 9.92
CA SER A 16 4.26 -6.92 8.98
C SER A 16 5.52 -7.67 9.40
N LYS A 17 6.52 -6.96 9.93
CA LYS A 17 7.75 -7.60 10.42
C LYS A 17 7.49 -8.56 11.59
N ALA A 18 6.51 -8.28 12.44
CA ALA A 18 6.17 -9.15 13.57
C ALA A 18 5.61 -10.51 13.11
N ILE A 19 4.97 -10.56 11.94
CA ILE A 19 4.34 -11.78 11.40
C ILE A 19 5.31 -12.52 10.48
N TYR A 20 5.95 -11.83 9.54
CA TYR A 20 6.74 -12.46 8.48
C TYR A 20 8.26 -12.35 8.69
N GLY A 21 8.73 -11.72 9.77
CA GLY A 21 10.15 -11.41 9.97
C GLY A 21 10.71 -10.32 9.03
N THR A 22 9.93 -9.92 8.02
CA THR A 22 10.26 -8.90 7.01
C THR A 22 9.10 -7.94 6.78
N SER A 23 9.39 -6.74 6.24
CA SER A 23 8.37 -5.78 5.80
C SER A 23 8.06 -5.84 4.30
N HIS A 24 8.67 -6.79 3.57
CA HIS A 24 8.37 -7.01 2.16
C HIS A 24 7.03 -7.71 1.93
N ILE A 25 6.44 -8.34 2.96
CA ILE A 25 5.09 -8.90 2.88
C ILE A 25 4.18 -8.04 3.76
N ILE A 26 3.19 -7.38 3.17
CA ILE A 26 2.20 -6.57 3.90
C ILE A 26 1.18 -7.51 4.54
N SER A 27 1.17 -7.52 5.86
CA SER A 27 0.21 -8.28 6.69
C SER A 27 -1.20 -7.69 6.67
N LEU A 28 -2.19 -8.49 7.09
CA LEU A 28 -3.56 -8.04 7.31
C LEU A 28 -3.66 -6.84 8.26
N ASP A 29 -2.89 -6.83 9.35
CA ASP A 29 -2.92 -5.73 10.33
C ASP A 29 -2.35 -4.44 9.75
N GLU A 30 -1.30 -4.54 8.93
CA GLU A 30 -0.81 -3.38 8.19
C GLU A 30 -1.85 -2.93 7.15
N ALA A 31 -2.48 -3.84 6.40
CA ALA A 31 -3.52 -3.53 5.43
C ALA A 31 -4.72 -2.80 6.04
N ARG A 32 -5.17 -3.23 7.24
CA ARG A 32 -6.22 -2.54 8.00
C ARG A 32 -5.83 -1.12 8.38
N HIS A 33 -4.55 -0.87 8.65
CA HIS A 33 -4.07 0.46 8.97
C HIS A 33 -3.85 1.34 7.74
N LEU A 34 -3.59 0.74 6.57
CA LEU A 34 -3.45 1.45 5.30
C LEU A 34 -4.79 1.89 4.73
N HIS A 35 -5.82 1.04 4.86
CA HIS A 35 -7.14 1.31 4.30
C HIS A 35 -7.84 2.46 5.02
N GLU A 36 -8.40 3.36 4.22
CA GLU A 36 -9.23 4.49 4.66
C GLU A 36 -10.64 4.34 4.08
N GLU A 37 -11.68 4.68 4.85
CA GLU A 37 -13.06 4.56 4.38
C GLU A 37 -13.31 5.51 3.18
N GLY A 38 -13.94 4.99 2.13
CA GLY A 38 -14.15 5.73 0.88
C GLY A 38 -12.99 5.63 -0.14
N ALA A 39 -11.85 5.03 0.23
CA ALA A 39 -10.76 4.81 -0.70
C ALA A 39 -11.11 3.70 -1.72
N GLN A 40 -11.18 4.08 -3.00
CA GLN A 40 -11.49 3.15 -4.08
C GLN A 40 -10.23 2.49 -4.67
N ARG A 41 -9.07 3.15 -4.52
CA ARG A 41 -7.80 2.70 -5.08
C ARG A 41 -6.65 2.87 -4.10
N LEU A 42 -5.78 1.88 -4.02
CA LEU A 42 -4.53 1.91 -3.27
C LEU A 42 -3.37 1.65 -4.22
N ILE A 43 -2.50 2.65 -4.39
CA ILE A 43 -1.26 2.52 -5.15
C ILE A 43 -0.12 2.18 -4.19
N ILE A 44 0.55 1.07 -4.43
CA ILE A 44 1.69 0.61 -3.64
C ILE A 44 2.95 0.65 -4.51
N GLY A 45 3.85 1.57 -4.17
CA GLY A 45 5.24 1.54 -4.59
C GLY A 45 5.96 0.39 -3.91
N THR A 46 6.26 -0.66 -4.67
CA THR A 46 6.84 -1.91 -4.17
C THR A 46 8.35 -1.85 -3.97
N GLY A 47 8.90 -0.64 -4.12
CA GLY A 47 10.32 -0.32 -4.06
C GLY A 47 11.00 -0.33 -5.42
N GLN A 48 12.29 -0.04 -5.45
CA GLN A 48 13.05 0.20 -6.68
C GLN A 48 13.02 -1.00 -7.64
N TYR A 49 13.01 -2.21 -7.08
CA TYR A 49 13.12 -3.50 -7.75
C TYR A 49 11.90 -4.38 -7.50
N ASP A 50 10.73 -3.77 -7.24
CA ASP A 50 9.46 -4.46 -7.14
C ASP A 50 9.43 -5.64 -6.13
N SER A 51 9.84 -5.39 -4.90
CA SER A 51 10.04 -6.44 -3.88
C SER A 51 8.89 -6.59 -2.86
N VAL A 52 8.06 -5.56 -2.66
CA VAL A 52 6.95 -5.62 -1.69
C VAL A 52 5.71 -6.28 -2.29
N ARG A 53 5.12 -7.24 -1.56
CA ARG A 53 3.88 -7.93 -1.90
C ARG A 53 2.86 -7.85 -0.77
N LEU A 54 1.60 -8.09 -1.09
CA LEU A 54 0.55 -8.34 -0.09
C LEU A 54 0.61 -9.81 0.36
N SER A 55 0.23 -10.07 1.61
CA SER A 55 -0.21 -11.42 1.98
C SER A 55 -1.58 -11.74 1.38
N ASP A 56 -1.95 -13.02 1.33
CA ASP A 56 -3.25 -13.45 0.81
C ASP A 56 -4.41 -12.85 1.61
N GLU A 57 -4.25 -12.72 2.93
CA GLU A 57 -5.24 -12.12 3.82
C GLU A 57 -5.37 -10.61 3.59
N ALA A 58 -4.25 -9.92 3.33
CA ALA A 58 -4.23 -8.50 2.99
C ALA A 58 -4.89 -8.25 1.63
N ALA A 59 -4.57 -9.06 0.61
CA ALA A 59 -5.20 -8.99 -0.70
C ALA A 59 -6.72 -9.22 -0.61
N SER A 60 -7.13 -10.27 0.11
CA SER A 60 -8.54 -10.58 0.35
C SER A 60 -9.26 -9.47 1.12
N TYR A 61 -8.57 -8.79 2.04
CA TYR A 61 -9.13 -7.66 2.78
C TYR A 61 -9.46 -6.48 1.87
N PHE A 62 -8.55 -6.07 0.99
CA PHE A 62 -8.80 -4.99 0.04
C PHE A 62 -9.90 -5.36 -0.98
N GLN A 63 -9.93 -6.61 -1.45
CA GLN A 63 -11.00 -7.10 -2.32
C GLN A 63 -12.37 -6.97 -1.66
N ARG A 64 -12.53 -7.39 -0.39
CA ARG A 64 -13.78 -7.25 0.36
C ARG A 64 -14.18 -5.79 0.59
N ARG A 65 -13.21 -4.89 0.67
CA ARG A 65 -13.42 -3.45 0.78
C ARG A 65 -13.72 -2.76 -0.55
N GLN A 66 -13.72 -3.51 -1.66
CA GLN A 66 -13.84 -2.96 -3.01
C GLN A 66 -12.78 -1.88 -3.30
N CYS A 67 -11.61 -2.02 -2.68
CA CYS A 67 -10.48 -1.13 -2.87
C CYS A 67 -9.48 -1.82 -3.82
N GLN A 68 -9.34 -1.28 -5.04
CA GLN A 68 -8.43 -1.82 -6.04
C GLN A 68 -6.99 -1.54 -5.64
N VAL A 69 -6.16 -2.59 -5.54
CA VAL A 69 -4.74 -2.43 -5.23
C VAL A 69 -3.89 -2.56 -6.48
N GLU A 70 -2.99 -1.60 -6.66
CA GLU A 70 -1.97 -1.64 -7.70
C GLU A 70 -0.58 -1.72 -7.09
N LEU A 71 0.16 -2.76 -7.47
CA LEU A 71 1.54 -2.99 -7.08
C LEU A 71 2.41 -2.61 -8.27
N LEU A 72 3.23 -1.58 -8.09
CA LEU A 72 4.12 -1.06 -9.12
C LEU A 72 5.49 -0.78 -8.51
N ALA A 73 6.57 -1.00 -9.26
CA ALA A 73 7.89 -0.53 -8.84
C ALA A 73 7.80 0.97 -8.52
N THR A 74 8.46 1.42 -7.46
CA THR A 74 8.28 2.78 -6.92
C THR A 74 8.42 3.89 -7.98
N PRO A 75 9.36 3.84 -8.94
CA PRO A 75 9.41 4.82 -10.02
C PRO A 75 8.11 4.90 -10.85
N GLN A 76 7.50 3.76 -11.15
CA GLN A 76 6.24 3.66 -11.90
C GLN A 76 5.04 4.04 -11.02
N ALA A 77 5.05 3.62 -9.74
CA ALA A 77 4.00 3.97 -8.79
C ALA A 77 3.88 5.49 -8.60
N ILE A 78 5.01 6.22 -8.61
CA ILE A 78 5.02 7.69 -8.54
C ILE A 78 4.34 8.31 -9.77
N GLN A 79 4.61 7.77 -10.97
CA GLN A 79 3.96 8.23 -12.20
C GLN A 79 2.45 7.96 -12.15
N ALA A 80 2.05 6.73 -11.78
CA ALA A 80 0.66 6.34 -11.65
C ALA A 80 -0.08 7.20 -10.61
N TRP A 81 0.56 7.50 -9.48
CA TRP A 81 0.02 8.38 -8.45
C TRP A 81 -0.21 9.81 -8.96
N ASN A 82 0.78 10.40 -9.62
CA ASN A 82 0.67 11.77 -10.14
C ASN A 82 -0.40 11.93 -11.23
N GLN A 83 -0.77 10.84 -11.91
CA GLN A 83 -1.83 10.80 -12.91
C GLN A 83 -3.18 10.33 -12.33
N SER A 84 -3.21 9.95 -11.05
CA SER A 84 -4.41 9.41 -10.43
C SER A 84 -5.37 10.52 -10.01
N GLU A 85 -6.66 10.25 -10.19
CA GLU A 85 -7.76 11.11 -9.78
C GLU A 85 -8.74 10.31 -8.90
N GLY A 86 -9.58 11.00 -8.13
CA GLY A 86 -10.57 10.38 -7.26
C GLY A 86 -10.04 9.99 -5.88
N THR A 87 -10.66 9.00 -5.25
CA THR A 87 -10.37 8.60 -3.86
C THR A 87 -9.25 7.57 -3.77
N VAL A 88 -8.02 8.05 -3.99
CA VAL A 88 -6.80 7.23 -4.06
C VAL A 88 -5.94 7.43 -2.82
N ILE A 89 -5.47 6.33 -2.24
CA ILE A 89 -4.46 6.32 -1.16
C ILE A 89 -3.15 5.70 -1.66
N GLY A 90 -2.03 6.06 -1.02
CA GLY A 90 -0.69 5.72 -1.51
C GLY A 90 0.25 5.14 -0.46
N LEU A 91 0.99 4.09 -0.78
CA LEU A 91 2.06 3.54 0.05
C LEU A 91 3.34 3.37 -0.76
N PHE A 92 4.40 4.08 -0.40
CA PHE A 92 5.67 3.99 -1.13
C PHE A 92 6.76 3.37 -0.27
N HIS A 93 7.28 2.22 -0.71
CA HIS A 93 8.56 1.70 -0.27
C HIS A 93 9.67 2.41 -1.06
N VAL A 94 10.57 3.11 -0.37
CA VAL A 94 11.57 3.97 -1.04
C VAL A 94 12.94 3.30 -1.22
N THR A 95 13.08 2.06 -0.75
CA THR A 95 14.31 1.27 -0.87
C THR A 95 14.09 0.12 -1.86
N CYS A 96 14.48 -1.10 -1.49
CA CYS A 96 14.48 -2.33 -2.30
C CYS A 96 13.46 -2.37 -3.42
#